data_AF-A0A7V5HHU3-F1
#
_entry.id   AF-A0A7V5HHU3-F1
#
_cell.length_a   1.000
_cell.length_b   1.000
_cell.length_c   1.000
_cell.angle_alpha   90.00
_cell.angle_beta   90.00
_cell.angle_gamma   90.00
#
_symmetry.space_group_name_H-M   'P 1'
#
loop_
_entity.id
_entity.type
_entity.pdbx_description
1 polymer ?
#
loop_
_entity_poly.entity_id
_entity_poly.type
_entity_poly.pdbx_seq_one_letter_code
_entity_poly.pdbx_strand_id
1 'polypeptide(L)'
;MMALRRWAIRQYSLGKIADLFYGRISSWVTWVVLTILATLGIIYFRNPHPETTKAVPLSFIGLDFLHNAGLVMGLFIAFFALVHIFIMVKSLTKNPTTPRRSPQKLLVGFIQVLINEVLLQKRFRDCEESERYLPHLALFWGFAGLFLATILVFGVDFFGFPEFLRPVAKVTGIIFGLVLIYGAGYFILLRLRRSNSYSQYSHPSDWLFLIWMFLAGLTGFILDIFKWLNLPWPTYIAFAVHLVIVFNLLVTAPFTKFAHALYRPLALWLAGEAQTSPQEEAS
;
A
#
# COMPACT_ATOMS: atom_id res chain seq x y z
N MET A 1 -11.25 -1.73 -18.24
CA MET A 1 -10.14 -2.10 -17.31
C MET A 1 -10.56 -2.47 -15.87
N MET A 2 -11.50 -1.78 -15.21
CA MET A 2 -11.82 -2.06 -13.79
C MET A 2 -12.44 -3.43 -13.49
N ALA A 3 -13.21 -4.01 -14.42
CA ALA A 3 -13.79 -5.35 -14.26
C ALA A 3 -12.71 -6.45 -14.35
N LEU A 4 -11.85 -6.40 -15.36
CA LEU A 4 -10.71 -7.32 -15.55
C LEU A 4 -9.75 -7.34 -14.35
N ARG A 5 -9.39 -6.17 -13.81
CA ARG A 5 -8.56 -6.07 -12.61
C ARG A 5 -9.18 -6.80 -11.42
N ARG A 6 -10.47 -6.56 -11.14
CA ARG A 6 -11.19 -7.18 -10.03
C ARG A 6 -11.30 -8.69 -10.22
N TRP A 7 -11.59 -9.13 -11.44
CA TRP A 7 -11.60 -10.55 -11.77
C TRP A 7 -10.25 -11.20 -11.50
N ALA A 8 -9.14 -10.59 -11.96
CA ALA A 8 -7.80 -11.14 -11.72
C ALA A 8 -7.43 -11.22 -10.23
N ILE A 9 -7.73 -10.17 -9.45
CA ILE A 9 -7.47 -10.18 -7.99
C ILE A 9 -8.27 -11.28 -7.30
N ARG A 10 -9.56 -11.45 -7.67
CA ARG A 10 -10.41 -12.51 -7.11
C ARG A 10 -9.94 -13.90 -7.52
N GLN A 11 -9.60 -14.09 -8.79
CA GLN A 11 -9.18 -15.37 -9.36
C GLN A 11 -7.87 -15.89 -8.75
N TYR A 12 -6.91 -15.01 -8.51
CA TYR A 12 -5.60 -15.39 -7.95
C TYR A 12 -5.53 -15.29 -6.42
N SER A 13 -6.62 -14.90 -5.76
CA SER A 13 -6.65 -14.85 -4.29
C SER A 13 -6.75 -16.25 -3.67
N LEU A 14 -5.96 -16.50 -2.62
CA LEU A 14 -6.03 -17.77 -1.88
C LEU A 14 -7.43 -17.91 -1.28
N GLY A 15 -8.07 -19.05 -1.54
CA GLY A 15 -9.39 -19.38 -0.99
C GLY A 15 -10.51 -18.42 -1.37
N LYS A 16 -10.36 -17.60 -2.42
CA LYS A 16 -11.30 -16.53 -2.80
C LYS A 16 -11.54 -15.51 -1.67
N ILE A 17 -10.59 -15.35 -0.74
CA ILE A 17 -10.70 -14.40 0.39
C ILE A 17 -10.94 -12.97 -0.11
N ALA A 18 -10.42 -12.61 -1.29
CA ALA A 18 -10.66 -11.31 -1.89
C ALA A 18 -12.17 -11.01 -2.10
N ASP A 19 -13.02 -12.04 -2.25
CA ASP A 19 -14.47 -11.88 -2.43
C ASP A 19 -15.12 -11.16 -1.24
N LEU A 20 -14.58 -11.36 -0.03
CA LEU A 20 -15.04 -10.66 1.18
C LEU A 20 -14.90 -9.13 1.02
N PHE A 21 -13.84 -8.67 0.37
CA PHE A 21 -13.55 -7.24 0.18
C PHE A 21 -14.30 -6.62 -1.01
N TYR A 22 -14.79 -7.43 -1.94
CA TYR A 22 -15.49 -6.98 -3.15
C TYR A 22 -17.02 -7.13 -3.08
N GLY A 23 -17.59 -7.90 -2.16
CA GLY A 23 -19.04 -7.93 -1.96
C GLY A 23 -19.58 -6.65 -1.33
N ARG A 24 -20.76 -6.17 -1.74
CA ARG A 24 -21.33 -4.90 -1.26
C ARG A 24 -21.49 -4.87 0.26
N ILE A 25 -22.02 -5.94 0.86
CA ILE A 25 -22.28 -6.03 2.31
C ILE A 25 -21.05 -6.61 3.02
N SER A 26 -20.45 -7.67 2.47
CA SER A 26 -19.29 -8.33 3.08
C SER A 26 -18.09 -7.40 3.25
N SER A 27 -17.89 -6.45 2.33
CA SER A 27 -16.80 -5.48 2.43
C SER A 27 -16.97 -4.67 3.71
N TRP A 28 -18.10 -3.96 3.86
CA TRP A 28 -18.40 -3.15 5.06
C TRP A 28 -18.28 -3.94 6.36
N VAL A 29 -18.85 -5.16 6.40
CA VAL A 29 -18.74 -6.03 7.58
C VAL A 29 -17.29 -6.35 7.91
N THR A 30 -16.50 -6.73 6.91
CA THR A 30 -15.07 -7.05 7.09
C THR A 30 -14.31 -5.84 7.66
N TRP A 31 -14.56 -4.64 7.15
CA TRP A 31 -13.91 -3.41 7.65
C TRP A 31 -14.28 -3.06 9.08
N VAL A 32 -15.56 -3.16 9.43
CA VAL A 32 -16.04 -2.89 10.79
C VAL A 32 -15.41 -3.89 11.75
N VAL A 33 -15.40 -5.18 11.40
CA VAL A 33 -14.76 -6.22 12.19
C VAL A 33 -13.26 -5.96 12.37
N LEU A 34 -12.53 -5.67 11.29
CA LEU A 34 -11.09 -5.36 11.35
C LEU A 34 -10.79 -4.13 12.21
N THR A 35 -11.62 -3.09 12.11
CA THR A 35 -11.49 -1.87 12.92
C THR A 35 -11.75 -2.14 14.40
N ILE A 36 -12.78 -2.94 14.71
CA ILE A 36 -13.06 -3.37 16.09
C ILE A 36 -11.90 -4.19 16.62
N LEU A 37 -11.39 -5.17 15.85
CA LEU A 37 -10.26 -6.00 16.25
C LEU A 37 -9.00 -5.16 16.52
N ALA A 38 -8.67 -4.22 15.64
CA ALA A 38 -7.53 -3.32 15.83
C ALA A 38 -7.69 -2.45 17.09
N THR A 39 -8.90 -1.91 17.30
CA THR A 39 -9.23 -1.08 18.47
C THR A 39 -9.14 -1.88 19.76
N LEU A 40 -9.68 -3.10 19.78
CA LEU A 40 -9.58 -4.02 20.92
C LEU A 40 -8.13 -4.40 21.19
N GLY A 41 -7.33 -4.65 20.15
CA GLY A 41 -5.89 -4.89 20.27
C GLY A 41 -5.18 -3.72 20.97
N ILE A 42 -5.45 -2.49 20.54
CA ILE A 42 -4.87 -1.30 21.20
C ILE A 42 -5.35 -1.18 22.65
N ILE A 43 -6.63 -1.40 22.93
CA ILE A 43 -7.16 -1.35 24.30
C ILE A 43 -6.50 -2.39 25.21
N TYR A 44 -6.21 -3.59 24.67
CA TYR A 44 -5.60 -4.68 25.41
C TYR A 44 -4.10 -4.46 25.67
N PHE A 45 -3.36 -3.97 24.67
CA PHE A 45 -1.90 -3.81 24.75
C PHE A 45 -1.43 -2.41 25.19
N ARG A 46 -2.34 -1.45 25.40
CA ARG A 46 -1.96 -0.13 25.93
C ARG A 46 -1.44 -0.24 27.36
N ASN A 47 -0.52 0.64 27.70
CA ASN A 47 -0.15 0.91 29.08
C ASN A 47 -1.30 1.69 29.77
N PRO A 48 -1.86 1.19 30.90
CA PRO A 48 -2.90 1.90 31.65
C PRO A 48 -2.43 3.23 32.26
N HIS A 49 -1.12 3.38 32.47
CA HIS A 49 -0.51 4.53 33.11
C HIS A 49 0.60 5.12 32.20
N PRO A 50 0.24 5.72 31.06
CA PRO A 50 1.22 6.37 30.18
C PRO A 50 1.78 7.63 30.83
N GLU A 51 2.92 8.11 30.33
CA GLU A 51 3.53 9.34 30.82
C GLU A 51 2.60 10.53 30.54
N THR A 52 2.33 11.38 31.53
CA THR A 52 1.39 12.51 31.38
C THR A 52 2.09 13.86 31.28
N THR A 53 3.41 13.89 31.44
CA THR A 53 4.25 15.11 31.43
C THR A 53 4.81 15.40 30.03
N LYS A 54 5.10 14.34 29.26
CA LYS A 54 5.64 14.44 27.91
C LYS A 54 4.81 13.63 26.93
N ALA A 55 4.66 14.15 25.72
CA ALA A 55 3.97 13.50 24.62
C ALA A 55 4.85 12.41 23.98
N VAL A 56 5.03 11.29 24.67
CA VAL A 56 5.85 10.16 24.23
C VAL A 56 4.93 9.00 23.82
N PRO A 57 4.62 8.79 22.53
CA PRO A 57 3.68 7.76 22.09
C PRO A 57 4.04 6.34 22.55
N LEU A 58 5.35 6.07 22.66
CA LEU A 58 5.91 4.79 23.10
C LEU A 58 5.64 4.49 24.59
N SER A 59 5.31 5.50 25.40
CA SER A 59 4.88 5.29 26.79
C SER A 59 3.45 4.73 26.87
N PHE A 60 2.63 4.99 25.85
CA PHE A 60 1.25 4.52 25.76
C PHE A 60 1.15 3.14 25.11
N ILE A 61 1.88 2.91 24.02
CA ILE A 61 1.99 1.57 23.39
C ILE A 61 3.48 1.25 23.29
N GLY A 62 3.89 0.19 23.97
CA GLY A 62 5.29 -0.21 24.05
C GLY A 62 5.91 -0.51 22.68
N LEU A 63 7.20 -0.18 22.55
CA LEU A 63 7.97 -0.39 21.33
C LEU A 63 7.98 -1.88 20.92
N ASP A 64 8.15 -2.78 21.88
CA ASP A 64 8.20 -4.23 21.64
C ASP A 64 6.90 -4.74 21.00
N PHE A 65 5.75 -4.31 21.50
CA PHE A 65 4.46 -4.66 20.92
C PHE A 65 4.35 -4.12 19.49
N LEU A 66 4.70 -2.85 19.28
CA LEU A 66 4.59 -2.21 17.97
C LEU A 66 5.45 -2.91 16.92
N HIS A 67 6.68 -3.27 17.27
CA HIS A 67 7.58 -4.00 16.38
C HIS A 67 7.12 -5.42 16.11
N ASN A 68 6.68 -6.17 17.12
CA ASN A 68 6.16 -7.52 16.94
C ASN A 68 4.90 -7.52 16.07
N ALA A 69 3.97 -6.59 16.31
CA ALA A 69 2.78 -6.41 15.48
C ALA A 69 3.15 -6.03 14.03
N GLY A 70 4.12 -5.13 13.85
CA GLY A 70 4.65 -4.75 12.54
C GLY A 70 5.27 -5.92 11.77
N LEU A 71 6.08 -6.74 12.44
CA LEU A 71 6.68 -7.95 11.88
C LEU A 71 5.62 -8.99 11.49
N VAL A 72 4.66 -9.26 12.37
CA VAL A 72 3.54 -10.17 12.09
C VAL A 72 2.75 -9.68 10.88
N MET A 73 2.45 -8.39 10.79
CA MET A 73 1.77 -7.79 9.65
C MET A 73 2.61 -7.89 8.36
N GLY A 74 3.92 -7.63 8.44
CA GLY A 74 4.83 -7.76 7.31
C GLY A 74 4.89 -9.20 6.77
N LEU A 75 5.00 -10.18 7.66
CA LEU A 75 4.97 -11.61 7.31
C LEU A 75 3.62 -12.03 6.73
N PHE A 76 2.52 -11.52 7.27
CA PHE A 76 1.17 -11.75 6.73
C PHE A 76 1.06 -11.24 5.29
N ILE A 77 1.45 -9.99 5.03
CA ILE A 77 1.39 -9.40 3.67
C ILE A 77 2.31 -10.18 2.72
N ALA A 78 3.54 -10.50 3.15
CA ALA A 78 4.50 -11.25 2.35
C ALA A 78 3.97 -12.64 2.00
N PHE A 79 3.41 -13.36 2.97
CA PHE A 79 2.80 -14.67 2.76
C PHE A 79 1.70 -14.62 1.70
N PHE A 80 0.70 -13.74 1.84
CA PHE A 80 -0.37 -13.64 0.87
C PHE A 80 0.12 -13.17 -0.50
N ALA A 81 1.05 -12.22 -0.57
CA ALA A 81 1.64 -11.77 -1.82
C ALA A 81 2.35 -12.91 -2.55
N LEU A 82 3.20 -13.68 -1.85
CA LEU A 82 3.93 -14.81 -2.41
C LEU A 82 2.99 -15.94 -2.87
N VAL A 83 1.99 -16.26 -2.07
CA VAL A 83 0.98 -17.27 -2.42
C VAL A 83 0.20 -16.86 -3.67
N HIS A 84 -0.27 -15.62 -3.74
CA HIS A 84 -1.02 -15.15 -4.91
C HIS A 84 -0.15 -15.11 -6.17
N ILE A 85 1.11 -14.69 -6.03
CA ILE A 85 2.12 -14.76 -7.10
C ILE A 85 2.28 -16.22 -7.56
N PHE A 86 2.42 -17.17 -6.62
CA PHE A 86 2.56 -18.58 -6.94
C PHE A 86 1.33 -19.13 -7.68
N ILE A 87 0.12 -18.82 -7.22
CA ILE A 87 -1.13 -19.21 -7.87
C ILE A 87 -1.17 -18.65 -9.30
N MET A 88 -0.81 -17.38 -9.49
CA MET A 88 -0.77 -16.73 -10.79
C MET A 88 0.25 -17.38 -11.73
N VAL A 89 1.49 -17.59 -11.27
CA VAL A 89 2.55 -18.24 -12.06
C VAL A 89 2.09 -19.63 -12.47
N LYS A 90 1.59 -20.45 -11.53
CA LYS A 90 1.08 -21.80 -11.80
C LYS A 90 -0.08 -21.79 -12.80
N SER A 91 -0.95 -20.79 -12.75
CA SER A 91 -2.07 -20.64 -13.68
C SER A 91 -1.60 -20.25 -15.08
N LEU A 92 -0.58 -19.40 -15.18
CA LEU A 92 -0.03 -18.93 -16.46
C LEU A 92 0.85 -19.99 -17.13
N THR A 93 1.64 -20.74 -16.37
CA THR A 93 2.49 -21.84 -16.91
C THR A 93 1.69 -23.03 -17.40
N LYS A 94 0.42 -23.16 -17.02
CA LYS A 94 -0.49 -24.17 -17.57
C LYS A 94 -0.96 -23.84 -18.99
N ASN A 95 -0.87 -22.58 -19.42
CA ASN A 95 -1.13 -22.19 -20.81
C ASN A 95 0.19 -22.19 -21.61
N PRO A 96 0.26 -22.92 -22.74
CA PRO A 96 1.51 -23.16 -23.47
C PRO A 96 2.07 -21.96 -24.24
N THR A 97 1.54 -20.75 -24.03
CA THR A 97 1.96 -19.52 -24.74
C THR A 97 3.16 -18.82 -24.09
N THR A 98 3.74 -19.36 -23.00
CA THR A 98 4.94 -18.76 -22.38
C THR A 98 6.19 -19.07 -23.22
N PRO A 99 6.82 -18.08 -23.85
CA PRO A 99 8.00 -18.32 -24.67
C PRO A 99 9.19 -18.76 -23.82
N ARG A 100 9.90 -19.81 -24.26
CA ARG A 100 11.11 -20.31 -23.60
C ARG A 100 12.24 -19.28 -23.77
N ARG A 101 12.70 -18.69 -22.67
CA ARG A 101 13.72 -17.62 -22.67
C ARG A 101 15.01 -18.07 -21.98
N SER A 102 16.14 -17.55 -22.47
CA SER A 102 17.44 -17.65 -21.78
C SER A 102 17.38 -16.94 -20.41
N PRO A 103 18.11 -17.44 -19.38
CA PRO A 103 18.15 -16.83 -18.05
C PRO A 103 18.57 -15.36 -18.08
N GLN A 104 19.48 -14.97 -18.97
CA GLN A 104 19.87 -13.56 -19.15
C GLN A 104 18.72 -12.71 -19.69
N LYS A 105 17.99 -13.21 -20.69
CA LYS A 105 16.84 -12.52 -21.28
C LYS A 105 15.66 -12.42 -20.31
N LEU A 106 15.53 -13.37 -19.39
CA LEU A 106 14.55 -13.32 -18.29
C LEU A 106 14.89 -12.22 -17.29
N LEU A 107 16.15 -12.12 -16.85
CA LEU A 107 16.60 -11.09 -15.91
C LEU A 107 16.46 -9.68 -16.50
N VAL A 108 16.92 -9.47 -17.73
CA VAL A 108 16.83 -8.16 -18.41
C VAL A 108 15.36 -7.76 -18.60
N GLY A 109 14.51 -8.68 -19.07
CA GLY A 109 13.08 -8.42 -19.23
C GLY A 109 12.39 -8.09 -17.90
N PHE A 110 12.81 -8.70 -16.79
CA PHE A 110 12.26 -8.42 -15.47
C PHE A 110 12.61 -7.01 -15.01
N ILE A 111 13.89 -6.64 -15.09
CA ILE A 111 14.39 -5.31 -14.72
C ILE A 111 13.71 -4.24 -15.58
N GLN A 112 13.60 -4.47 -16.89
CA GLN A 112 12.94 -3.54 -17.81
C GLN A 112 11.47 -3.31 -17.46
N VAL A 113 10.73 -4.37 -17.11
CA VAL A 113 9.34 -4.26 -16.69
C VAL A 113 9.22 -3.56 -15.35
N LEU A 114 10.08 -3.86 -14.37
CA LEU A 114 10.09 -3.14 -13.11
C LEU A 114 10.33 -1.65 -13.32
N ILE A 115 11.32 -1.26 -14.13
CA ILE A 115 11.61 0.14 -14.39
C ILE A 115 10.45 0.81 -15.14
N ASN A 116 9.98 0.21 -16.23
CA ASN A 116 8.99 0.87 -17.09
C ASN A 116 7.57 0.88 -16.50
N GLU A 117 7.17 -0.16 -15.77
CA GLU A 117 5.81 -0.33 -15.26
C GLU A 117 5.66 -0.02 -13.77
N VAL A 118 6.69 -0.23 -12.94
CA VAL A 118 6.62 0.07 -11.50
C VAL A 118 7.19 1.45 -11.20
N LEU A 119 8.42 1.72 -11.65
CA LEU A 119 9.10 2.99 -11.32
C LEU A 119 8.58 4.16 -12.15
N LEU A 120 8.56 4.00 -13.48
CA LEU A 120 8.25 5.07 -14.43
C LEU A 120 6.79 5.07 -14.89
N GLN A 121 6.06 3.96 -14.71
CA GLN A 121 4.66 3.81 -15.12
C GLN A 121 4.36 4.38 -16.53
N LYS A 122 5.25 4.16 -17.50
CA LYS A 122 5.26 4.85 -18.81
C LYS A 122 3.93 4.71 -19.55
N ARG A 123 3.35 3.51 -19.56
CA ARG A 123 2.07 3.22 -20.22
C ARG A 123 0.89 4.01 -19.65
N PHE A 124 0.98 4.50 -18.41
CA PHE A 124 -0.02 5.38 -17.80
C PHE A 124 0.13 6.83 -18.26
N ARG A 125 1.36 7.27 -18.57
CA ARG A 125 1.64 8.58 -19.15
C ARG A 125 1.06 8.71 -20.56
N ASP A 126 1.09 7.61 -21.31
CA ASP A 126 0.70 7.58 -22.72
C ASP A 126 -0.83 7.40 -22.93
N CYS A 127 -1.64 7.44 -21.86
CA CYS A 127 -3.10 7.41 -21.93
C CYS A 127 -3.71 8.82 -22.09
N GLU A 128 -4.88 8.92 -22.73
CA GLU A 128 -5.62 10.17 -22.99
C GLU A 128 -5.89 11.06 -21.75
N GLU A 129 -5.84 10.49 -20.54
CA GLU A 129 -6.06 11.21 -19.27
C GLU A 129 -4.73 11.48 -18.53
N SER A 130 -3.76 12.10 -19.23
CA SER A 130 -2.39 12.36 -18.74
C SER A 130 -2.34 13.18 -17.44
N GLU A 131 -3.35 14.02 -17.17
CA GLU A 131 -3.46 14.82 -15.94
C GLU A 131 -3.46 13.97 -14.66
N ARG A 132 -3.84 12.70 -14.75
CA ARG A 132 -3.88 11.77 -13.60
C ARG A 132 -2.55 11.09 -13.32
N TYR A 133 -1.60 11.19 -14.24
CA TYR A 133 -0.31 10.52 -14.12
C TYR A 133 0.47 11.01 -12.90
N LEU A 134 0.61 12.32 -12.73
CA LEU A 134 1.35 12.90 -11.59
C LEU A 134 0.71 12.55 -10.24
N PRO A 135 -0.62 12.71 -10.03
CA PRO A 135 -1.28 12.27 -8.80
C PRO A 135 -1.16 10.77 -8.53
N HIS A 136 -1.17 9.93 -9.58
CA HIS A 136 -0.99 8.48 -9.44
C HIS A 136 0.44 8.14 -9.00
N LEU A 137 1.43 8.77 -9.61
CA LEU A 137 2.83 8.64 -9.26
C LEU A 137 3.07 9.11 -7.81
N ALA A 138 2.45 10.22 -7.42
CA ALA A 138 2.49 10.75 -6.06
C ALA A 138 1.88 9.76 -5.04
N LEU A 139 0.76 9.12 -5.34
CA LEU A 139 0.20 8.07 -4.47
C LEU A 139 1.17 6.91 -4.25
N PHE A 140 1.74 6.39 -5.33
CA PHE A 140 2.64 5.24 -5.27
C PHE A 140 3.94 5.57 -4.53
N TRP A 141 4.62 6.64 -4.94
CA TRP A 141 5.89 7.03 -4.34
C TRP A 141 5.74 7.63 -2.94
N GLY A 142 4.63 8.31 -2.67
CA GLY A 142 4.27 8.76 -1.32
C GLY A 142 4.17 7.58 -0.36
N PHE A 143 3.45 6.52 -0.74
CA PHE A 143 3.37 5.32 0.09
C PHE A 143 4.72 4.58 0.19
N ALA A 144 5.42 4.40 -0.93
CA ALA A 144 6.71 3.71 -0.95
C ALA A 144 7.77 4.42 -0.09
N GLY A 145 7.80 5.76 -0.11
CA GLY A 145 8.70 6.54 0.70
C GLY A 145 8.36 6.51 2.19
N LEU A 146 7.07 6.49 2.56
CA LEU A 146 6.64 6.25 3.95
C LEU A 146 7.03 4.84 4.44
N PHE A 147 6.92 3.85 3.56
CA PHE A 147 7.39 2.49 3.86
C PHE A 147 8.92 2.44 4.02
N LEU A 148 9.67 3.17 3.19
CA LEU A 148 11.11 3.33 3.35
C LEU A 148 11.47 3.97 4.70
N ALA A 149 10.77 5.04 5.10
CA ALA A 149 10.97 5.65 6.42
C ALA A 149 10.77 4.62 7.56
N THR A 150 9.77 3.75 7.42
CA THR A 150 9.52 2.66 8.39
C THR A 150 10.68 1.66 8.42
N ILE A 151 11.17 1.22 7.24
CA ILE A 151 12.32 0.31 7.14
C ILE A 151 13.58 0.92 7.75
N LEU A 152 13.83 2.21 7.54
CA LEU A 152 15.00 2.89 8.10
C LEU A 152 14.97 2.87 9.64
N VAL A 153 13.83 3.20 10.26
CA VAL A 153 13.68 3.13 11.72
C VAL A 153 13.83 1.71 12.22
N PHE A 154 13.18 0.74 11.56
CA PHE A 154 13.30 -0.67 11.88
C PHE A 154 14.74 -1.18 11.79
N GLY A 155 15.49 -0.70 10.79
CA GLY A 155 16.90 -0.99 10.57
C GLY A 155 17.78 -0.50 11.72
N VAL A 156 17.51 0.69 12.24
CA VAL A 156 18.19 1.21 13.42
C VAL A 156 17.86 0.35 14.65
N ASP A 157 16.59 0.04 14.87
CA ASP A 157 16.14 -0.65 16.09
C ASP A 157 16.54 -2.13 16.16
N PHE A 158 16.58 -2.86 15.03
CA PHE A 158 16.86 -4.31 15.02
C PHE A 158 18.23 -4.69 14.46
N PHE A 159 18.73 -3.95 13.48
CA PHE A 159 19.96 -4.29 12.77
C PHE A 159 21.14 -3.41 13.17
N GLY A 160 20.95 -2.50 14.13
CA GLY A 160 22.00 -1.61 14.63
C GLY A 160 22.48 -0.63 13.57
N PHE A 161 21.61 -0.24 12.62
CA PHE A 161 21.98 0.79 11.65
C PHE A 161 22.28 2.12 12.36
N PRO A 162 23.08 3.00 11.74
CA PRO A 162 23.49 4.25 12.38
C PRO A 162 22.31 5.14 12.81
N GLU A 163 22.40 5.70 14.01
CA GLU A 163 21.36 6.55 14.62
C GLU A 163 20.99 7.79 13.77
N PHE A 164 21.90 8.28 12.91
CA PHE A 164 21.60 9.38 11.98
C PHE A 164 20.48 9.01 10.97
N LEU A 165 20.16 7.73 10.78
CA LEU A 165 19.05 7.33 9.92
C LEU A 165 17.69 7.66 10.53
N ARG A 166 17.55 7.88 11.84
CA ARG A 166 16.27 8.30 12.45
C ARG A 166 15.80 9.68 11.96
N PRO A 167 16.63 10.75 12.00
CA PRO A 167 16.21 12.03 11.42
C PRO A 167 16.02 11.94 9.90
N VAL A 168 16.80 11.13 9.19
CA VAL A 168 16.57 10.86 7.75
C VAL A 168 15.18 10.26 7.54
N ALA A 169 14.83 9.21 8.29
CA ALA A 169 13.52 8.58 8.23
C ALA A 169 12.39 9.57 8.55
N LYS A 170 12.58 10.47 9.53
CA LYS A 170 11.62 11.53 9.83
C LYS A 170 11.41 12.47 8.64
N VAL A 171 12.49 12.96 8.03
CA VAL A 171 12.42 13.86 6.87
C VAL A 171 11.79 13.16 5.67
N THR A 172 12.18 11.91 5.41
CA THR A 172 11.55 11.04 4.40
C THR A 172 10.05 10.92 4.67
N GLY A 173 9.66 10.66 5.91
CA GLY A 173 8.25 10.54 6.31
C GLY A 173 7.44 11.81 6.05
N ILE A 174 8.00 12.99 6.35
CA ILE A 174 7.34 14.28 6.09
C ILE A 174 7.18 14.53 4.60
N ILE A 175 8.25 14.40 3.81
CA ILE A 175 8.23 14.67 2.37
C ILE A 175 7.23 13.74 1.68
N PHE A 176 7.38 12.43 1.88
CA PHE A 176 6.52 11.44 1.21
C PHE A 176 5.11 11.40 1.79
N GLY A 177 4.91 11.79 3.04
CA GLY A 177 3.60 12.03 3.62
C GLY A 177 2.83 13.13 2.89
N LEU A 178 3.47 14.27 2.58
CA LEU A 178 2.84 15.35 1.81
C LEU A 178 2.50 14.91 0.39
N VAL A 179 3.43 14.20 -0.25
CA VAL A 179 3.24 13.64 -1.60
C VAL A 179 2.07 12.65 -1.63
N LEU A 180 1.95 11.78 -0.62
CA LEU A 180 0.84 10.84 -0.48
C LEU A 180 -0.50 11.58 -0.30
N ILE A 181 -0.57 12.57 0.59
CA ILE A 181 -1.78 13.37 0.84
C ILE A 181 -2.22 14.08 -0.43
N TYR A 182 -1.28 14.69 -1.17
CA TYR A 182 -1.57 15.36 -2.44
C TYR A 182 -2.18 14.37 -3.45
N GLY A 183 -1.53 13.23 -3.69
CA GLY A 183 -2.01 12.22 -4.63
C GLY A 183 -3.39 11.68 -4.23
N ALA A 184 -3.56 11.32 -2.95
CA ALA A 184 -4.81 10.77 -2.44
C ALA A 184 -5.94 11.81 -2.48
N GLY A 185 -5.66 13.03 -2.04
CA GLY A 185 -6.61 14.15 -2.06
C GLY A 185 -7.08 14.49 -3.47
N TYR A 186 -6.18 14.52 -4.45
CA TYR A 186 -6.54 14.74 -5.86
C TYR A 186 -7.56 13.69 -6.35
N PHE A 187 -7.32 12.40 -6.10
CA PHE A 187 -8.26 11.36 -6.52
C PHE A 187 -9.57 11.37 -5.74
N ILE A 188 -9.56 11.77 -4.47
CA ILE A 188 -10.79 11.95 -3.68
C ILE A 188 -11.64 13.06 -4.31
N LEU A 189 -11.03 14.23 -4.57
CA LEU A 189 -11.70 15.37 -5.20
C LEU A 189 -12.24 15.02 -6.58
N LEU A 190 -11.44 14.35 -7.41
CA LEU A 190 -11.84 13.90 -8.75
C LEU A 190 -13.06 12.97 -8.70
N ARG A 191 -13.12 12.08 -7.70
CA ARG A 191 -14.25 11.17 -7.54
C ARG A 191 -15.49 11.85 -7.00
N LEU A 192 -15.35 12.81 -6.08
CA LEU A 192 -16.47 13.62 -5.58
C LEU A 192 -17.08 14.48 -6.69
N ARG A 193 -16.25 15.03 -7.58
CA ARG A 193 -16.68 15.84 -8.73
C ARG A 193 -17.29 15.05 -9.89
N ARG A 194 -17.20 13.71 -9.88
CA ARG A 194 -17.70 12.80 -10.95
C ARG A 194 -17.28 13.20 -12.38
N SER A 195 -16.11 13.84 -12.51
CA SER A 195 -15.71 14.53 -13.74
C SER A 195 -15.46 13.62 -14.95
N ASN A 196 -15.29 12.31 -14.76
CA ASN A 196 -14.93 11.38 -15.84
C ASN A 196 -15.61 10.02 -15.64
N SER A 197 -15.72 9.20 -16.69
CA SER A 197 -16.34 7.87 -16.64
C SER A 197 -15.73 6.94 -15.57
N TYR A 198 -14.46 7.13 -15.21
CA TYR A 198 -13.80 6.35 -14.14
C TYR A 198 -14.27 6.73 -12.73
N SER A 199 -14.55 8.01 -12.47
CA SER A 199 -15.10 8.46 -11.19
C SER A 199 -16.57 8.11 -11.02
N GLN A 200 -17.31 8.00 -12.12
CA GLN A 200 -18.73 7.65 -12.12
C GLN A 200 -19.01 6.18 -11.72
N TYR A 201 -18.10 5.25 -12.04
CA TYR A 201 -18.27 3.81 -11.78
C TYR A 201 -17.24 3.23 -10.80
N SER A 202 -16.98 3.93 -9.69
CA SER A 202 -16.03 3.49 -8.66
C SER A 202 -16.65 2.51 -7.66
N HIS A 203 -15.97 1.39 -7.41
CA HIS A 203 -16.41 0.37 -6.44
C HIS A 203 -16.18 0.83 -4.98
N PRO A 204 -17.00 0.43 -3.99
CA PRO A 204 -16.79 0.79 -2.58
C PRO A 204 -15.39 0.45 -2.04
N SER A 205 -14.84 -0.70 -2.41
CA SER A 205 -13.47 -1.10 -2.04
C SER A 205 -12.40 -0.11 -2.51
N ASP A 206 -12.63 0.53 -3.66
CA ASP A 206 -11.70 1.48 -4.26
C ASP A 206 -11.73 2.83 -3.52
N TRP A 207 -12.89 3.19 -2.97
CA TRP A 207 -13.07 4.36 -2.11
C TRP A 207 -12.43 4.15 -0.76
N LEU A 208 -12.72 3.02 -0.10
CA LEU A 208 -12.19 2.72 1.21
C LEU A 208 -10.66 2.69 1.21
N PHE A 209 -10.06 2.03 0.22
CA PHE A 209 -8.61 2.03 0.04
C PHE A 209 -8.02 3.45 -0.03
N LEU A 210 -8.63 4.31 -0.86
CA LEU A 210 -8.15 5.68 -1.05
C LEU A 210 -8.33 6.54 0.21
N ILE A 211 -9.43 6.35 0.94
CA ILE A 211 -9.70 7.03 2.20
C ILE A 211 -8.68 6.62 3.26
N TRP A 212 -8.42 5.31 3.43
CA TRP A 212 -7.39 4.85 4.37
C TRP A 212 -6.01 5.39 4.03
N MET A 213 -5.68 5.49 2.74
CA MET A 213 -4.42 6.08 2.31
C MET A 213 -4.31 7.56 2.71
N PHE A 214 -5.35 8.34 2.46
CA PHE A 214 -5.40 9.75 2.84
C PHE A 214 -5.35 9.92 4.36
N LEU A 215 -6.16 9.15 5.10
CA LEU A 215 -6.22 9.21 6.55
C LEU A 215 -4.92 8.76 7.20
N ALA A 216 -4.20 7.78 6.65
CA ALA A 216 -2.90 7.36 7.15
C ALA A 216 -1.90 8.53 7.11
N GLY A 217 -1.80 9.23 5.97
CA GLY A 217 -0.97 10.42 5.84
C GLY A 217 -1.41 11.53 6.79
N LEU A 218 -2.71 11.88 6.79
CA LEU A 218 -3.25 12.98 7.57
C LEU A 218 -3.05 12.78 9.08
N THR A 219 -3.40 11.61 9.60
CA THR A 219 -3.26 11.30 11.03
C THR A 219 -1.80 11.20 11.46
N GLY A 220 -0.88 10.83 10.56
CA GLY A 220 0.56 10.90 10.82
C GLY A 220 1.05 12.32 11.08
N PHE A 221 0.60 13.30 10.29
CA PHE A 221 0.93 14.72 10.54
C PHE A 221 0.25 15.27 11.79
N ILE A 222 -1.02 14.93 12.03
CA ILE A 222 -1.73 15.33 13.26
C ILE A 222 -0.96 14.82 14.48
N LEU A 223 -0.49 13.57 14.44
CA LEU A 223 0.34 13.00 15.49
C LEU A 223 1.66 13.77 15.68
N ASP A 224 2.38 14.10 14.60
CA ASP A 224 3.64 14.85 14.71
C ASP A 224 3.41 16.27 15.26
N ILE A 225 2.29 16.93 14.90
CA ILE A 225 1.88 18.23 15.45
C ILE A 225 1.60 18.13 16.96
N PHE A 226 0.80 17.16 17.39
CA PHE A 226 0.49 16.99 18.83
C PHE A 226 1.72 16.65 19.66
N LYS A 227 2.66 15.87 19.11
CA LYS A 227 3.96 15.64 19.74
C LYS A 227 4.78 16.91 19.85
N TRP A 228 4.82 17.71 18.79
CA TRP A 228 5.56 18.98 18.77
C TRP A 228 4.99 19.99 19.78
N LEU A 229 3.66 20.05 19.94
CA LEU A 229 2.98 20.85 20.95
C LEU A 229 3.07 20.27 22.38
N ASN A 230 3.70 19.11 22.55
CA ASN A 230 3.80 18.36 23.82
C ASN A 230 2.43 18.13 24.49
N LEU A 231 1.42 17.72 23.71
CA LEU A 231 0.07 17.41 24.20
C LEU A 231 -0.10 15.89 24.41
N PRO A 232 0.01 15.35 25.64
CA PRO A 232 0.12 13.91 25.85
C PRO A 232 -1.16 13.15 25.46
N TRP A 233 -2.31 13.55 26.00
CA TRP A 233 -3.60 12.89 25.69
C TRP A 233 -3.98 12.97 24.20
N PRO A 234 -3.93 14.14 23.53
CA PRO A 234 -4.14 14.22 22.09
C PRO A 234 -3.16 13.35 21.29
N THR A 235 -1.89 13.28 21.70
CA THR A 235 -0.88 12.42 21.07
C THR A 235 -1.26 10.95 21.18
N TYR A 236 -1.72 10.48 22.33
CA TYR A 236 -2.11 9.07 22.53
C TYR A 236 -3.35 8.68 21.73
N ILE A 237 -4.34 9.57 21.69
CA ILE A 237 -5.56 9.36 20.88
C ILE A 237 -5.20 9.34 19.38
N ALA A 238 -4.45 10.34 18.91
CA ALA A 238 -4.01 10.40 17.52
C ALA A 238 -3.16 9.20 17.13
N PHE A 239 -2.27 8.75 18.02
CA PHE A 239 -1.43 7.58 17.80
C PHE A 239 -2.27 6.31 17.69
N ALA A 240 -3.23 6.09 18.61
CA ALA A 240 -4.14 4.96 18.54
C ALA A 240 -4.95 4.94 17.23
N VAL A 241 -5.53 6.08 16.86
CA VAL A 241 -6.31 6.23 15.63
C VAL A 241 -5.44 5.96 14.40
N HIS A 242 -4.22 6.51 14.37
CA HIS A 242 -3.26 6.27 13.29
C HIS A 242 -2.92 4.78 13.14
N LEU A 243 -2.67 4.07 14.23
CA LEU A 243 -2.40 2.63 14.20
C LEU A 243 -3.58 1.81 13.68
N VAL A 244 -4.82 2.14 14.06
CA VAL A 244 -6.02 1.47 13.52
C VAL A 244 -6.14 1.69 12.01
N ILE A 245 -5.89 2.92 11.54
CA ILE A 245 -5.93 3.25 10.11
C ILE A 245 -4.85 2.47 9.34
N VAL A 246 -3.61 2.51 9.81
CA VAL A 246 -2.49 1.81 9.17
C VAL A 246 -2.70 0.30 9.18
N PHE A 247 -3.22 -0.27 10.28
CA PHE A 247 -3.60 -1.67 10.34
C PHE A 247 -4.62 -2.04 9.26
N ASN A 248 -5.72 -1.28 9.15
CA ASN A 248 -6.75 -1.53 8.13
C ASN A 248 -6.19 -1.41 6.71
N LEU A 249 -5.32 -0.43 6.46
CA LEU A 249 -4.66 -0.26 5.18
C LEU A 249 -3.78 -1.47 4.83
N LEU A 250 -2.96 -1.93 5.78
CA LEU A 250 -1.97 -2.98 5.57
C LEU A 250 -2.58 -4.38 5.49
N VAL A 251 -3.51 -4.72 6.38
CA VAL A 251 -4.18 -6.04 6.38
C VAL A 251 -4.99 -6.27 5.10
N THR A 252 -5.48 -5.20 4.48
CA THR A 252 -6.24 -5.27 3.23
C THR A 252 -5.39 -5.09 1.98
N ALA A 253 -4.11 -4.73 2.10
CA ALA A 253 -3.19 -4.56 0.98
C ALA A 253 -3.15 -5.76 0.01
N PRO A 254 -3.00 -7.03 0.47
CA PRO A 254 -2.90 -8.17 -0.45
C PRO A 254 -4.21 -8.51 -1.19
N PHE A 255 -5.35 -7.92 -0.77
CA PHE A 255 -6.67 -8.20 -1.33
C PHE A 255 -7.28 -7.02 -2.09
N THR A 256 -6.57 -5.90 -2.21
CA THR A 256 -7.06 -4.66 -2.81
C THR A 256 -6.21 -4.23 -4.01
N LYS A 257 -6.30 -2.96 -4.42
CA LYS A 257 -5.52 -2.39 -5.53
C LYS A 257 -4.01 -2.48 -5.33
N PHE A 258 -3.51 -2.60 -4.10
CA PHE A 258 -2.08 -2.84 -3.85
C PHE A 258 -1.58 -4.10 -4.52
N ALA A 259 -2.36 -5.18 -4.47
CA ALA A 259 -2.01 -6.44 -5.11
C ALA A 259 -1.86 -6.29 -6.64
N HIS A 260 -2.64 -5.41 -7.27
CA HIS A 260 -2.53 -5.12 -8.70
C HIS A 260 -1.18 -4.49 -9.07
N ALA A 261 -0.60 -3.66 -8.20
CA ALA A 261 0.71 -3.06 -8.43
C ALA A 261 1.82 -4.13 -8.57
N LEU A 262 1.64 -5.30 -7.96
CA LEU A 262 2.54 -6.44 -8.08
C LEU A 262 2.16 -7.38 -9.24
N TYR A 263 0.87 -7.69 -9.41
CA TYR A 263 0.43 -8.64 -10.43
C TYR A 263 0.64 -8.15 -11.85
N ARG A 264 0.40 -6.85 -12.13
CA ARG A 264 0.44 -6.33 -13.50
C ARG A 264 1.84 -6.38 -14.11
N PRO A 265 2.91 -5.86 -13.46
CA PRO A 265 4.28 -6.02 -13.97
C PRO A 265 4.66 -7.49 -14.11
N LEU A 266 4.32 -8.32 -13.12
CA LEU A 266 4.69 -9.73 -13.15
C LEU A 266 3.99 -10.49 -14.30
N ALA A 267 2.71 -10.21 -14.56
CA ALA A 267 1.99 -10.78 -15.70
C ALA A 267 2.56 -10.32 -17.05
N LEU A 268 2.90 -9.02 -17.18
CA LEU A 268 3.55 -8.48 -18.38
C LEU A 268 4.92 -9.10 -18.63
N TRP A 269 5.69 -9.36 -17.57
CA TRP A 269 6.98 -10.05 -17.66
C TRP A 269 6.81 -11.53 -18.08
N LEU A 270 5.84 -12.23 -17.51
CA LEU A 270 5.55 -13.63 -17.84
C LEU A 270 5.04 -13.81 -19.28
N ALA A 271 4.16 -12.92 -19.75
CA ALA A 271 3.78 -12.84 -21.17
C ALA A 271 4.96 -12.36 -22.03
N GLY A 272 5.84 -11.58 -21.43
CA GLY A 272 6.96 -10.80 -21.97
C GLY A 272 6.69 -10.01 -23.23
N GLU A 273 5.61 -9.24 -23.12
CA GLU A 273 5.49 -7.91 -23.73
C GLU A 273 6.67 -6.97 -23.39
N ALA A 274 7.52 -7.33 -22.41
CA ALA A 274 8.77 -6.63 -22.10
C ALA A 274 9.73 -6.48 -23.30
N GLN A 275 9.63 -7.38 -24.29
CA GLN A 275 10.57 -7.49 -25.41
C GLN A 275 10.02 -6.96 -26.74
N THR A 276 8.71 -6.73 -26.83
CA THR A 276 8.09 -6.05 -27.98
C THR A 276 8.19 -4.55 -27.78
N SER A 277 9.34 -3.98 -28.16
CA SER A 277 9.42 -2.55 -28.45
C SER A 277 8.37 -2.19 -29.52
N PRO A 278 7.80 -0.97 -29.53
CA PRO A 278 6.72 -0.56 -30.45
C PRO A 278 7.06 -0.56 -31.95
N GLN A 279 8.22 -1.08 -32.36
CA GLN A 279 8.69 -1.04 -33.75
C GLN A 279 8.19 -2.23 -34.60
N GLU A 280 7.62 -3.27 -34.02
CA GLU A 280 7.10 -4.44 -34.79
C GLU A 280 5.60 -4.38 -35.10
N GLU A 281 4.84 -3.41 -34.57
CA GLU A 281 3.42 -3.20 -34.94
C GLU A 281 3.23 -2.31 -36.18
N ALA A 282 4.33 -1.89 -36.83
CA ALA A 282 4.31 -1.02 -38.01
C ALA A 282 5.01 -1.63 -39.24
N SER A 283 5.05 -2.96 -39.35
CA SER A 283 5.48 -3.68 -40.56
C SER A 283 4.44 -4.69 -41.01
#